data_AF-A0A3N4LHF7-F1
#
_entry.id   AF-A0A3N4LHF7-F1
#
_cell.length_a   1.000
_cell.length_b   1.000
_cell.length_c   1.000
_cell.angle_alpha   90.00
_cell.angle_beta   90.00
_cell.angle_gamma   90.00
#
_symmetry.space_group_name_H-M   'P 1'
#
loop_
_entity.id
_entity.type
_entity.pdbx_description
1 polymer ?
#
loop_
_entity_poly.entity_id
_entity_poly.type
_entity_poly.pdbx_seq_one_letter_code
_entity_poly.pdbx_strand_id
1 'polypeptide(L)'
;MNARIAITFSLTSFKMRLLNLTSIFLSLTFLPSAIANVEKVIFLLNPPPDPPLQLTRIPSNLLRLNPNSPRLSTTLDLTTNITGRERDAGGNGGIGEGESTIWAVLEKLILGKRYEVRIIWAATEPAKFELEVFTGKEEANNGALGSSQGIVMYLRVLAKKDPYNPDPVKIELILDPFLWNILPESLLCIGVVVVLVAGAAWWVSGRVERWLSMVARQQRREKVD
;
A
#
# COMPACT_ATOMS: atom_id res chain seq x y z
N MET A 1 -16.62 29.04 -50.98
CA MET A 1 -15.25 28.66 -50.56
C MET A 1 -15.09 28.40 -49.05
N ASN A 2 -16.06 28.75 -48.21
CA ASN A 2 -15.89 28.75 -46.73
C ASN A 2 -16.23 27.41 -46.03
N ALA A 3 -17.03 26.52 -46.64
CA ALA A 3 -17.41 25.24 -46.03
C ALA A 3 -16.27 24.22 -45.98
N ARG A 4 -15.36 24.23 -46.98
CA ARG A 4 -14.24 23.28 -47.07
C ARG A 4 -13.20 23.48 -45.96
N ILE A 5 -13.03 24.71 -45.48
CA ILE A 5 -12.06 25.09 -44.42
C ILE A 5 -12.61 24.72 -43.02
N ALA A 6 -13.90 24.92 -42.78
CA ALA A 6 -14.53 24.55 -41.51
C ALA A 6 -14.54 23.02 -41.27
N ILE A 7 -14.78 22.24 -42.33
CA ILE A 7 -14.78 20.77 -42.27
C ILE A 7 -13.36 20.24 -41.99
N THR A 8 -12.33 20.78 -42.65
CA THR A 8 -10.94 20.36 -42.40
C THR A 8 -10.46 20.74 -41.00
N PHE A 9 -10.86 21.90 -40.47
CA PHE A 9 -10.54 22.29 -39.09
C PHE A 9 -11.21 21.36 -38.05
N SER A 10 -12.48 21.01 -38.26
CA SER A 10 -13.24 20.08 -37.41
C SER A 10 -12.65 18.66 -37.39
N LEU A 11 -12.24 18.14 -38.55
CA LEU A 11 -11.62 16.81 -38.67
C LEU A 11 -10.22 16.75 -38.02
N THR A 12 -9.47 17.85 -38.04
CA THR A 12 -8.13 17.92 -37.43
C THR A 12 -8.21 18.00 -35.90
N SER A 13 -9.16 18.79 -35.37
CA SER A 13 -9.50 18.85 -33.95
C SER A 13 -9.97 17.49 -33.41
N PHE A 14 -10.81 16.79 -34.16
CA PHE A 14 -11.29 15.45 -33.80
C PHE A 14 -10.17 14.41 -33.80
N LYS A 15 -9.29 14.43 -34.81
CA LYS A 15 -8.12 13.54 -34.88
C LYS A 15 -7.16 13.73 -33.69
N MET A 16 -6.88 14.95 -33.26
CA MET A 16 -6.00 15.19 -32.10
C MET A 16 -6.63 14.75 -30.77
N ARG A 17 -7.95 14.91 -30.61
CA ARG A 17 -8.67 14.38 -29.42
C ARG A 17 -8.65 12.85 -29.37
N LEU A 18 -8.81 12.20 -30.52
CA LEU A 18 -8.78 10.74 -30.62
C LEU A 18 -7.37 10.17 -30.37
N LEU A 19 -6.32 10.82 -30.90
CA LEU A 19 -4.93 10.39 -30.69
C LEU A 19 -4.51 10.50 -29.21
N ASN A 20 -4.93 11.58 -28.53
CA ASN A 20 -4.70 11.77 -27.10
C ASN A 20 -5.42 10.71 -26.27
N LEU A 21 -6.67 10.38 -26.61
CA LEU A 21 -7.41 9.30 -25.94
C LEU A 21 -6.74 7.94 -26.14
N THR A 22 -6.26 7.63 -27.34
CA THR A 22 -5.52 6.37 -27.59
C THR A 22 -4.19 6.32 -26.85
N SER A 23 -3.48 7.44 -26.72
CA SER A 23 -2.22 7.50 -25.97
C SER A 23 -2.43 7.38 -24.47
N ILE A 24 -3.51 7.97 -23.94
CA ILE A 24 -3.92 7.80 -22.54
C ILE A 24 -4.25 6.32 -22.30
N PHE A 25 -5.10 5.73 -23.14
CA PHE A 25 -5.50 4.32 -23.03
C PHE A 25 -4.29 3.38 -23.10
N LEU A 26 -3.35 3.63 -24.02
CA LEU A 26 -2.10 2.87 -24.11
C LEU A 26 -1.22 3.08 -22.87
N SER A 27 -1.12 4.30 -22.32
CA SER A 27 -0.37 4.53 -21.08
C SER A 27 -0.98 3.81 -19.87
N LEU A 28 -2.31 3.72 -19.78
CA LEU A 28 -2.99 2.97 -18.72
C LEU A 28 -2.74 1.46 -18.84
N THR A 29 -2.57 0.92 -20.06
CA THR A 29 -2.20 -0.50 -20.23
C THR A 29 -0.77 -0.82 -19.81
N PHE A 30 0.10 0.18 -19.69
CA PHE A 30 1.48 0.03 -19.23
C PHE A 30 1.67 0.30 -17.74
N LEU A 31 0.61 0.52 -16.96
CA LEU A 31 0.71 0.53 -15.51
C LEU A 31 1.13 -0.88 -15.06
N PRO A 32 2.36 -1.09 -14.56
CA PRO A 32 2.75 -2.41 -14.09
C PRO A 32 1.89 -2.73 -12.86
N SER A 33 1.02 -3.74 -12.99
CA SER A 33 0.42 -4.40 -11.84
C SER A 33 1.53 -5.18 -11.13
N ALA A 34 2.17 -4.55 -10.14
CA ALA A 34 3.06 -5.26 -9.25
C ALA A 34 2.20 -6.11 -8.32
N ILE A 35 2.03 -7.39 -8.67
CA ILE A 35 1.46 -8.39 -7.77
C ILE A 35 2.58 -8.73 -6.79
N ALA A 36 2.66 -7.96 -5.71
CA ALA A 36 3.46 -8.30 -4.55
C ALA A 36 2.53 -8.85 -3.48
N ASN A 37 2.97 -9.90 -2.81
CA ASN A 37 2.32 -10.42 -1.63
C ASN A 37 2.43 -9.38 -0.51
N VAL A 38 1.34 -8.62 -0.34
CA VAL A 38 1.23 -7.54 0.65
C VAL A 38 -0.15 -7.58 1.26
N GLU A 39 -0.20 -7.58 2.58
CA GLU A 39 -1.42 -7.41 3.36
C GLU A 39 -1.29 -6.08 4.11
N LYS A 40 -2.41 -5.35 4.21
CA LYS A 40 -2.39 -4.00 4.77
C LYS A 40 -3.59 -3.72 5.64
N VAL A 41 -3.35 -2.93 6.68
CA VAL A 41 -4.38 -2.39 7.56
C VAL A 41 -4.19 -0.89 7.69
N ILE A 42 -5.27 -0.13 7.56
CA ILE A 42 -5.27 1.33 7.69
C ILE A 42 -6.12 1.68 8.89
N PHE A 43 -5.59 2.50 9.78
CA PHE A 43 -6.31 2.94 10.97
C PHE A 43 -6.11 4.43 11.22
N LEU A 44 -7.10 5.03 11.88
CA LEU A 44 -7.03 6.41 12.36
C LEU A 44 -6.78 6.37 13.86
N LEU A 45 -5.82 7.18 14.32
CA LEU A 45 -5.57 7.29 15.74
C LEU A 45 -6.59 8.24 16.39
N ASN A 46 -7.62 7.66 16.99
CA ASN A 46 -8.64 8.41 17.69
C ASN A 46 -8.09 8.99 19.00
N PRO A 47 -8.54 10.19 19.43
CA PRO A 47 -8.18 10.73 20.73
C PRO A 47 -8.60 9.74 21.83
N PRO A 48 -7.75 9.50 22.84
CA PRO A 48 -8.11 8.66 23.96
C PRO A 48 -9.33 9.24 24.69
N PRO A 49 -10.19 8.40 25.27
CA PRO A 49 -11.25 8.87 26.16
C PRO A 49 -10.62 9.62 27.35
N ASP A 50 -11.20 10.75 27.75
CA ASP A 50 -10.84 11.42 29.00
C ASP A 50 -11.23 10.52 30.19
N PRO A 51 -10.38 10.34 31.22
CA PRO A 51 -9.08 11.00 31.49
C PRO A 51 -7.87 10.37 30.78
N PRO A 52 -6.76 11.13 30.62
CA PRO A 52 -5.54 10.68 29.94
C PRO A 52 -4.95 9.44 30.63
N LEU A 53 -4.77 8.40 29.83
CA LEU A 53 -4.40 7.10 30.32
C LEU A 53 -2.88 7.03 30.57
N GLN A 54 -2.48 6.56 31.75
CA GLN A 54 -1.07 6.42 32.14
C GLN A 54 -0.49 5.08 31.67
N LEU A 55 0.64 5.14 30.96
CA LEU A 55 1.32 3.99 30.39
C LEU A 55 2.03 3.15 31.47
N THR A 56 1.39 2.09 31.97
CA THR A 56 1.93 1.40 33.16
C THR A 56 3.05 0.40 32.88
N ARG A 57 3.05 -0.33 31.74
CA ARG A 57 4.21 -1.15 31.32
C ARG A 57 3.98 -1.76 29.94
N ILE A 58 4.91 -1.57 29.01
CA ILE A 58 4.95 -2.31 27.74
C ILE A 58 5.95 -3.47 27.88
N PRO A 59 5.59 -4.71 27.51
CA PRO A 59 6.53 -5.84 27.52
C PRO A 59 7.77 -5.54 26.65
N SER A 60 8.97 -5.80 27.16
CA SER A 60 10.22 -5.53 26.44
C SER A 60 10.51 -6.50 25.30
N ASN A 61 9.83 -7.64 25.27
CA ASN A 61 10.01 -8.72 24.29
C ASN A 61 9.14 -8.55 23.03
N LEU A 62 8.31 -7.51 22.94
CA LEU A 62 7.50 -7.26 21.75
C LEU A 62 8.27 -6.47 20.70
N LEU A 63 8.01 -6.82 19.44
CA LEU A 63 8.45 -6.05 18.27
C LEU A 63 7.90 -4.63 18.37
N ARG A 64 8.67 -3.61 17.97
CA ARG A 64 8.26 -2.21 18.08
C ARG A 64 8.37 -1.51 16.73
N LEU A 65 7.28 -0.87 16.31
CA LEU A 65 7.28 0.03 15.17
C LEU A 65 6.94 1.45 15.64
N ASN A 66 7.64 2.44 15.10
CA ASN A 66 7.31 3.84 15.31
C ASN A 66 7.59 4.64 14.02
N PRO A 67 7.06 5.87 13.87
CA PRO A 67 7.24 6.66 12.65
C PRO A 67 8.69 7.00 12.28
N ASN A 68 9.61 7.07 13.25
CA ASN A 68 11.05 7.30 13.05
C ASN A 68 11.82 6.00 12.69
N SER A 69 11.30 4.84 13.08
CA SER A 69 11.81 3.52 12.71
C SER A 69 10.66 2.71 12.10
N PRO A 70 10.19 3.10 10.90
CA PRO A 70 8.93 2.62 10.34
C PRO A 70 9.05 1.22 9.76
N ARG A 71 10.24 0.62 9.69
CA ARG A 71 10.46 -0.68 9.07
C ARG A 71 11.09 -1.65 10.05
N LEU A 72 10.61 -2.89 10.03
CA LEU A 72 11.10 -3.96 10.88
C LEU A 72 11.08 -5.28 10.11
N SER A 73 12.26 -5.86 9.90
CA SER A 73 12.40 -7.18 9.29
C SER A 73 12.55 -8.24 10.38
N THR A 74 11.75 -9.31 10.30
CA THR A 74 11.85 -10.44 11.22
C THR A 74 11.56 -11.76 10.48
N THR A 75 12.11 -12.85 11.00
CA THR A 75 11.73 -14.19 10.56
C THR A 75 10.58 -14.67 11.44
N LEU A 76 9.51 -15.15 10.81
CA LEU A 76 8.41 -15.77 11.49
C LEU A 76 8.55 -17.29 11.39
N ASP A 77 8.85 -17.91 12.52
CA ASP A 77 8.80 -19.36 12.66
C ASP A 77 7.33 -19.78 12.73
N LEU A 78 6.86 -20.37 11.64
CA LEU A 78 5.49 -20.89 11.55
C LEU A 78 5.38 -22.31 12.11
N THR A 79 6.44 -22.81 12.73
CA THR A 79 6.46 -24.03 13.54
C THR A 79 5.70 -23.78 14.85
N THR A 80 4.38 -23.71 14.75
CA THR A 80 3.36 -23.81 15.81
C THR A 80 3.39 -22.79 16.95
N ASN A 81 2.25 -22.12 17.14
CA ASN A 81 1.71 -21.81 18.46
C ASN A 81 0.18 -21.98 18.36
N ILE A 82 -0.31 -23.23 18.51
CA ILE A 82 -1.75 -23.52 18.46
C ILE A 82 -2.42 -22.87 19.67
N THR A 83 -2.84 -21.62 19.54
CA THR A 83 -3.86 -21.01 20.42
C THR A 83 -5.24 -21.24 19.80
N GLY A 84 -5.52 -22.48 19.43
CA GLY A 84 -6.82 -22.96 18.99
C GLY A 84 -7.15 -24.21 19.77
N ARG A 85 -7.44 -24.06 21.07
CA ARG A 85 -8.02 -25.15 21.87
C ARG A 85 -9.50 -25.26 21.49
N GLU A 86 -9.79 -25.75 20.28
CA GLU A 86 -11.08 -26.34 19.99
C GLU A 86 -10.89 -27.85 20.06
N ARG A 87 -11.06 -28.36 21.29
CA ARG A 87 -11.13 -29.78 21.56
C ARG A 87 -12.53 -30.21 21.15
N ASP A 88 -12.74 -30.50 19.87
CA ASP A 88 -13.95 -31.15 19.42
C ASP A 88 -14.05 -32.52 20.11
N ALA A 89 -15.04 -32.63 20.98
CA ALA A 89 -15.42 -33.86 21.65
C ALA A 89 -16.11 -34.79 20.63
N GLY A 90 -15.33 -35.38 19.73
CA GLY A 90 -15.84 -36.29 18.70
C GLY A 90 -14.76 -36.58 17.67
N GLY A 91 -14.09 -37.72 17.81
CA GLY A 91 -12.89 -38.07 17.06
C GLY A 91 -13.05 -37.98 15.53
N ASN A 92 -12.32 -37.06 14.93
CA ASN A 92 -11.51 -37.29 13.74
C ASN A 92 -10.40 -36.22 13.73
N GLY A 93 -9.19 -36.59 14.12
CA GLY A 93 -8.06 -35.67 14.25
C GLY A 93 -7.56 -35.21 12.89
N GLY A 94 -8.30 -34.33 12.23
CA GLY A 94 -7.76 -33.52 11.15
C GLY A 94 -6.62 -32.67 11.71
N ILE A 95 -5.51 -32.57 10.97
CA ILE A 95 -4.47 -31.60 11.29
C ILE A 95 -5.11 -30.23 11.06
N GLY A 96 -5.56 -29.58 12.13
CA GLY A 96 -6.11 -28.23 12.06
C GLY A 96 -5.09 -27.31 11.40
N GLU A 97 -5.58 -26.41 10.54
CA GLU A 97 -4.79 -25.36 9.92
C GLU A 97 -4.02 -24.62 11.03
N GLY A 98 -2.69 -24.69 10.99
CA GLY A 98 -1.87 -24.14 12.06
C GLY A 98 -1.86 -22.63 11.99
N GLU A 99 -2.57 -21.96 12.90
CA GLU A 99 -2.53 -20.50 13.02
C GLU A 99 -1.35 -20.09 13.91
N SER A 100 -0.47 -19.23 13.40
CA SER A 100 0.62 -18.62 14.17
C SER A 100 0.37 -17.13 14.37
N THR A 101 0.51 -16.64 15.60
CA THR A 101 0.24 -15.24 15.93
C THR A 101 1.50 -14.53 16.41
N ILE A 102 1.80 -13.36 15.83
CA ILE A 102 2.82 -12.43 16.33
C ILE A 102 2.15 -11.15 16.83
N TRP A 103 2.70 -10.59 17.90
CA TRP A 103 2.33 -9.28 18.41
C TRP A 103 3.45 -8.26 18.22
N ALA A 104 3.10 -7.07 17.76
CA ALA A 104 3.96 -5.90 17.71
C ALA A 104 3.29 -4.68 18.35
N VAL A 105 4.08 -3.75 18.84
CA VAL A 105 3.64 -2.52 19.48
C VAL A 105 3.89 -1.35 18.53
N LEU A 106 2.87 -0.52 18.35
CA LEU A 106 2.95 0.73 17.59
C LEU A 106 3.09 1.88 18.59
N GLU A 107 4.26 2.53 18.58
CA GLU A 107 4.64 3.57 19.54
C GLU A 107 4.80 4.95 18.86
N LYS A 108 4.75 6.01 19.68
CA LYS A 108 5.02 7.41 19.27
C LYS A 108 4.16 7.87 18.07
N LEU A 109 2.92 7.40 18.03
CA LEU A 109 1.94 7.79 17.02
C LEU A 109 1.34 9.16 17.35
N ILE A 110 0.95 9.91 16.31
CA ILE A 110 0.37 11.25 16.42
C ILE A 110 -1.16 11.12 16.38
N LEU A 111 -1.83 11.75 17.35
CA LEU A 111 -3.29 11.78 17.42
C LEU A 111 -3.93 12.41 16.19
N GLY A 112 -5.08 11.87 15.77
CA GLY A 112 -5.82 12.34 14.60
C GLY A 112 -5.11 12.08 13.27
N LYS A 113 -3.95 11.41 13.28
CA LYS A 113 -3.22 11.03 12.07
C LYS A 113 -3.60 9.60 11.67
N ARG A 114 -3.75 9.40 10.37
CA ARG A 114 -3.99 8.09 9.75
C ARG A 114 -2.66 7.41 9.48
N TYR A 115 -2.62 6.11 9.74
CA TYR A 115 -1.46 5.26 9.52
C TYR A 115 -1.88 4.02 8.74
N GLU A 116 -0.94 3.49 7.98
CA GLU A 116 -1.06 2.21 7.30
C GLU A 116 0.07 1.29 7.75
N VAL A 117 -0.27 0.09 8.16
CA VAL A 117 0.71 -0.97 8.40
C VAL A 117 0.63 -1.96 7.25
N ARG A 118 1.79 -2.28 6.68
CA ARG A 118 1.95 -3.26 5.62
C ARG A 118 2.83 -4.39 6.10
N ILE A 119 2.44 -5.62 5.80
CA ILE A 119 3.35 -6.77 5.85
C ILE A 119 3.76 -7.13 4.42
N ILE A 120 5.03 -7.42 4.22
CA ILE A 120 5.59 -7.88 2.97
C ILE A 120 6.28 -9.21 3.24
N TRP A 121 6.10 -10.19 2.36
CA TRP A 121 6.75 -11.49 2.45
C TRP A 121 7.15 -12.04 1.08
N ALA A 122 8.02 -13.04 1.09
CA ALA A 122 8.42 -13.73 -0.13
C ALA A 122 7.25 -14.52 -0.73
N ALA A 123 6.97 -14.32 -2.02
CA ALA A 123 5.86 -14.98 -2.71
C ALA A 123 6.06 -16.48 -2.99
N THR A 124 7.21 -17.03 -2.57
CA THR A 124 7.56 -18.44 -2.72
C THR A 124 6.97 -19.32 -1.63
N GLU A 125 6.40 -18.74 -0.57
CA GLU A 125 5.91 -19.46 0.60
C GLU A 125 4.37 -19.37 0.66
N PRO A 126 3.64 -20.50 0.85
CA PRO A 126 2.18 -20.53 0.95
C PRO A 126 1.75 -20.05 2.34
N ALA A 127 1.98 -18.76 2.61
CA ALA A 127 1.57 -18.10 3.84
C ALA A 127 0.53 -17.03 3.50
N LYS A 128 -0.63 -17.14 4.16
CA LYS A 128 -1.65 -16.09 4.15
C LYS A 128 -1.56 -15.33 5.47
N PHE A 129 -1.38 -14.01 5.37
CA PHE A 129 -1.32 -13.14 6.53
C PHE A 129 -2.61 -12.34 6.68
N GLU A 130 -3.05 -12.14 7.92
CA GLU A 130 -4.14 -11.25 8.28
C GLU A 130 -3.63 -10.30 9.37
N LEU A 131 -3.89 -8.99 9.21
CA LEU A 131 -3.40 -7.95 10.10
C LEU A 131 -4.56 -7.32 10.86
N GLU A 132 -4.43 -7.25 12.18
CA GLU A 132 -5.42 -6.64 13.04
C GLU A 132 -4.76 -5.65 14.01
N VAL A 133 -5.36 -4.49 14.16
CA VAL A 133 -4.87 -3.44 15.05
C VAL A 133 -5.84 -3.30 16.21
N PHE A 134 -5.30 -3.46 17.41
CA PHE A 134 -6.02 -3.38 18.66
C PHE A 134 -5.63 -2.13 19.44
N THR A 135 -6.61 -1.55 20.11
CA THR A 135 -6.35 -0.53 21.12
C THR A 135 -5.92 -1.19 22.42
N GLY A 136 -5.08 -0.52 23.21
CA GLY A 136 -4.68 -1.05 24.52
C GLY A 136 -5.85 -1.33 25.47
N LYS A 137 -7.02 -0.72 25.25
CA LYS A 137 -8.26 -0.98 25.99
C LYS A 137 -8.87 -2.34 25.67
N GLU A 138 -8.86 -2.75 24.39
CA GLU A 138 -9.42 -4.04 23.96
C GLU A 138 -8.60 -5.20 24.50
N GLU A 139 -7.27 -5.10 24.46
CA GLU A 139 -6.37 -6.14 24.97
C GLU A 139 -6.30 -6.21 26.49
N ALA A 140 -6.45 -5.07 27.20
CA ALA A 140 -6.52 -5.06 28.66
C ALA A 140 -7.70 -5.90 29.19
N ASN A 141 -8.80 -5.98 28.42
CA ASN A 141 -9.96 -6.78 28.79
C ASN A 141 -9.77 -8.29 28.50
N ASN A 142 -8.91 -8.62 27.54
CA ASN A 142 -8.63 -10.00 27.13
C ASN A 142 -7.45 -10.65 27.89
N GLY A 143 -6.75 -9.88 28.74
CA GLY A 143 -5.75 -10.38 29.68
C GLY A 143 -4.44 -10.89 29.07
N ALA A 144 -4.25 -10.78 27.75
CA ALA A 144 -3.10 -11.34 27.04
C ALA A 144 -1.86 -10.41 27.05
N LEU A 145 -2.06 -9.11 27.08
CA LEU A 145 -1.03 -8.07 27.10
C LEU A 145 -1.39 -7.10 28.24
N GLY A 146 -0.45 -6.85 29.16
CA GLY A 146 -0.69 -6.07 30.38
C GLY A 146 -1.47 -4.76 30.14
N SER A 147 -2.23 -4.31 31.13
CA SER A 147 -3.12 -3.14 31.06
C SER A 147 -2.36 -1.88 30.62
N SER A 148 -2.26 -1.68 29.32
CA SER A 148 -1.64 -0.52 28.70
C SER A 148 -2.77 0.44 28.36
N GLN A 149 -3.10 1.29 29.33
CA GLN A 149 -4.04 2.36 29.11
C GLN A 149 -3.19 3.56 28.66
N GLY A 150 -3.04 3.73 27.35
CA GLY A 150 -2.29 4.81 26.69
C GLY A 150 -2.55 4.80 25.19
N ILE A 151 -1.97 5.74 24.43
CA ILE A 151 -2.01 5.72 22.96
C ILE A 151 -0.99 4.69 22.45
N VAL A 152 -1.20 3.44 22.86
CA VAL A 152 -0.45 2.28 22.38
C VAL A 152 -1.43 1.45 21.60
N MET A 153 -1.06 1.22 20.34
CA MET A 153 -1.76 0.28 19.51
C MET A 153 -0.93 -0.98 19.40
N TYR A 154 -1.62 -2.11 19.40
CA TYR A 154 -1.03 -3.41 19.22
C TYR A 154 -1.38 -3.89 17.83
N LEU A 155 -0.40 -4.40 17.11
CA LEU A 155 -0.59 -5.09 15.85
C LEU A 155 -0.51 -6.59 16.12
N ARG A 156 -1.58 -7.29 15.76
CA ARG A 156 -1.61 -8.74 15.66
C ARG A 156 -1.40 -9.13 14.21
N VAL A 157 -0.45 -10.02 13.98
CA VAL A 157 -0.22 -10.66 12.69
C VAL A 157 -0.60 -12.12 12.82
N LEU A 158 -1.67 -12.50 12.13
CA LEU A 158 -2.12 -13.88 12.02
C LEU A 158 -1.53 -14.47 10.74
N ALA A 159 -0.87 -15.61 10.86
CA ALA A 159 -0.33 -16.35 9.74
C ALA A 159 -1.04 -17.70 9.66
N LYS A 160 -1.77 -17.91 8.56
CA LYS A 160 -2.38 -19.20 8.22
C LYS A 160 -1.41 -19.99 7.37
N LYS A 161 -1.21 -21.25 7.74
CA LYS A 161 -0.19 -22.10 7.15
C LYS A 161 -0.67 -23.51 6.86
N ASP A 162 -0.21 -24.04 5.74
CA ASP A 162 -0.23 -25.48 5.44
C ASP A 162 0.59 -26.25 6.50
N PRO A 163 -0.01 -27.25 7.17
CA PRO A 163 0.67 -28.07 8.17
C PRO A 163 1.84 -28.90 7.64
N TYR A 164 1.93 -29.14 6.32
CA TYR A 164 2.95 -30.03 5.74
C TYR A 164 4.27 -29.34 5.35
N ASN A 165 4.33 -28.00 5.31
CA ASN A 165 5.56 -27.30 4.95
C ASN A 165 5.94 -26.16 5.93
N PRO A 166 6.33 -26.45 7.20
CA PRO A 166 6.57 -25.50 8.29
C PRO A 166 7.76 -24.54 8.12
N ASP A 167 8.23 -24.24 6.91
CA ASP A 167 9.35 -23.31 6.68
C ASP A 167 9.12 -21.91 7.29
N PRO A 168 10.12 -21.33 7.98
CA PRO A 168 10.06 -19.98 8.48
C PRO A 168 9.97 -18.94 7.35
N VAL A 169 9.08 -17.96 7.51
CA VAL A 169 8.84 -16.92 6.49
C VAL A 169 9.54 -15.64 6.91
N LYS A 170 10.32 -15.05 6.01
CA LYS A 170 10.88 -13.71 6.24
C LYS A 170 9.82 -12.67 5.93
N ILE A 171 9.48 -11.87 6.94
CA ILE A 171 8.51 -10.79 6.83
C ILE A 171 9.16 -9.44 7.08
N GLU A 172 8.64 -8.42 6.40
CA GLU A 172 8.95 -7.02 6.66
C GLU A 172 7.66 -6.28 7.01
N LEU A 173 7.62 -5.70 8.21
CA LEU A 173 6.55 -4.83 8.66
C LEU A 173 6.93 -3.38 8.39
N ILE A 174 6.01 -2.63 7.80
CA ILE A 174 6.19 -1.21 7.46
C ILE A 174 5.03 -0.41 8.05
N LEU A 175 5.32 0.61 8.85
CA LEU A 175 4.38 1.61 9.36
C LEU A 175 4.53 2.90 8.55
N ASP A 176 3.54 3.20 7.70
CA ASP A 176 3.53 4.37 6.82
C ASP A 176 2.53 5.42 7.33
N PRO A 177 2.98 6.62 7.73
CA PRO A 177 2.10 7.72 8.08
C PRO A 177 1.42 8.33 6.84
N PHE A 178 0.19 8.82 6.97
CA PHE A 178 -0.47 9.55 5.89
C PHE A 178 -0.15 11.05 5.92
N LEU A 179 0.05 11.64 4.74
CA LEU A 179 -0.02 13.08 4.53
C LEU A 179 -1.48 13.51 4.43
N TRP A 180 -1.84 14.53 5.22
CA TRP A 180 -3.18 15.11 5.28
C TRP A 180 -4.32 14.08 5.46
N ASN A 181 -4.03 12.89 5.99
CA ASN A 181 -4.96 11.76 6.12
C ASN A 181 -5.56 11.24 4.80
N ILE A 182 -4.99 11.62 3.65
CA ILE A 182 -5.49 11.23 2.31
C ILE A 182 -4.57 10.20 1.67
N LEU A 183 -3.25 10.43 1.67
CA LEU A 183 -2.28 9.58 0.95
C LEU A 183 -1.14 9.11 1.87
N PRO A 184 -0.63 7.88 1.71
CA PRO A 184 0.57 7.43 2.41
C PRO A 184 1.80 8.27 2.02
N GLU A 185 2.70 8.50 2.96
CA GLU A 185 3.90 9.31 2.75
C GLU A 185 4.83 8.69 1.70
N SER A 186 4.99 7.36 1.71
CA SER A 186 5.80 6.68 0.71
C SER A 186 5.27 6.82 -0.73
N LEU A 187 3.96 7.02 -0.89
CA LEU A 187 3.33 7.17 -2.20
C LEU A 187 3.63 8.55 -2.83
N LEU A 188 3.96 9.55 -2.01
CA LEU A 188 4.26 10.90 -2.47
C LEU A 188 5.45 10.91 -3.43
N CYS A 189 6.55 10.23 -3.10
CA CYS A 189 7.75 10.17 -3.95
C CYS A 189 7.42 9.61 -5.34
N ILE A 190 6.63 8.55 -5.40
CA ILE A 190 6.18 7.95 -6.66
C ILE A 190 5.30 8.93 -7.43
N GLY A 191 4.35 9.58 -6.75
CA GLY A 191 3.47 10.58 -7.36
C GLY A 191 4.25 11.74 -7.98
N VAL A 192 5.27 12.27 -7.30
CA VAL A 192 6.14 13.34 -7.82
C VAL A 192 6.88 12.91 -9.08
N VAL A 193 7.48 11.71 -9.07
CA VAL A 193 8.19 11.18 -10.24
C VAL A 193 7.24 11.04 -11.43
N VAL A 194 6.03 10.49 -11.22
CA VAL A 194 5.03 10.33 -12.28
C VAL A 194 4.64 11.69 -12.87
N VAL A 195 4.39 12.71 -12.04
CA VAL A 195 4.05 14.06 -12.51
C VAL A 195 5.19 14.68 -13.33
N LEU A 196 6.44 14.54 -12.87
CA LEU A 196 7.61 15.05 -13.60
C LEU A 196 7.78 14.37 -14.96
N VAL A 197 7.67 13.04 -15.00
CA VAL A 197 7.77 12.26 -16.24
C VAL A 197 6.65 12.62 -17.21
N ALA A 198 5.41 12.72 -16.72
CA ALA A 198 4.27 13.12 -17.54
C ALA A 198 4.44 14.54 -18.10
N GLY A 199 4.90 15.49 -17.28
CA GLY A 199 5.18 16.86 -17.71
C GLY A 199 6.28 16.94 -18.77
N ALA A 200 7.37 16.17 -18.60
CA ALA A 200 8.44 16.08 -19.59
C ALA A 200 7.95 15.48 -20.92
N ALA A 201 7.18 14.38 -20.87
CA ALA A 201 6.62 13.75 -22.05
C ALA A 201 5.69 14.71 -22.82
N TRP A 202 4.82 15.43 -22.11
CA TRP A 202 3.96 16.46 -22.70
C TRP A 202 4.76 17.58 -23.39
N TRP A 203 5.82 18.07 -22.72
CA TRP A 203 6.69 19.10 -23.27
C TRP A 203 7.44 18.65 -24.53
N VAL A 204 7.99 17.43 -24.53
CA VAL A 204 8.67 16.84 -25.68
C VAL A 204 7.70 16.67 -26.84
N SER A 205 6.49 16.16 -26.60
CA SER A 205 5.45 16.02 -27.62
C SER A 205 5.18 17.37 -28.32
N GLY A 206 4.97 18.43 -27.54
CA GLY A 206 4.73 19.76 -28.09
C GLY A 206 5.93 20.37 -28.85
N ARG A 207 7.17 19.94 -28.57
CA ARG A 207 8.36 20.34 -29.35
C ARG A 207 8.40 19.61 -30.70
N VAL A 208 8.11 18.30 -30.70
CA VAL A 208 8.11 17.46 -31.90
C VAL A 208 7.01 17.90 -32.87
N GLU A 209 5.80 18.17 -32.40
CA GLU A 209 4.71 18.65 -33.26
C GLU A 209 5.07 19.96 -33.96
N ARG A 210 5.65 20.91 -33.21
CA ARG A 210 6.11 22.18 -33.78
C ARG A 210 7.18 21.94 -34.85
N TRP A 211 8.15 21.07 -34.59
CA TRP A 211 9.20 20.75 -35.56
C TRP A 211 8.65 20.09 -36.83
N LEU A 212 7.81 19.06 -36.70
CA LEU A 212 7.17 18.40 -37.83
C LEU A 212 6.31 19.37 -38.64
N SER A 213 5.60 20.28 -37.98
CA SER A 213 4.80 21.30 -38.66
C SER A 213 5.65 22.28 -39.48
N MET A 214 6.88 22.58 -39.02
CA MET A 214 7.81 23.45 -39.75
C MET A 214 8.32 22.74 -41.02
N VAL A 215 8.77 21.49 -40.90
CA VAL A 215 9.25 20.70 -42.05
C VAL A 215 8.13 20.49 -43.09
N ALA A 216 6.93 20.15 -42.63
CA ALA A 216 5.78 19.97 -43.52
C ALA A 216 5.39 21.27 -44.27
N ARG A 217 5.58 22.44 -43.65
CA ARG A 217 5.35 23.74 -44.29
C ARG A 217 6.40 24.08 -45.33
N GLN A 218 7.67 23.72 -45.12
CA GLN A 218 8.75 23.93 -46.09
C GLN A 218 8.51 23.10 -47.36
N GLN A 219 8.23 21.80 -47.20
CA GLN A 219 7.89 20.91 -48.32
C GLN A 219 6.68 21.37 -49.14
N ARG A 220 5.70 22.02 -48.49
CA ARG A 220 4.54 22.57 -49.20
C ARG A 220 4.91 23.80 -50.03
N ARG A 221 5.86 24.63 -49.58
CA ARG A 221 6.29 25.84 -50.32
C ARG A 221 7.07 25.45 -51.57
N GLU A 222 7.99 24.48 -51.48
CA GLU A 222 8.77 23.98 -52.62
C GLU A 222 7.92 23.35 -53.74
N LYS A 223 6.69 22.90 -53.46
CA LYS A 223 5.78 22.35 -54.47
C LYS A 223 4.90 23.39 -55.18
N VAL A 224 4.88 24.63 -54.68
CA VAL A 224 4.04 25.71 -55.22
C VAL A 224 4.85 26.63 -56.13
N ASP A 225 6.17 26.63 -55.98
CA ASP A 225 7.14 27.30 -56.86
C ASP A 225 7.56 26.37 -58.01
#